data_AF-A0AAD7MXG4-F1
#
_entry.id   AF-A0AAD7MXG4-F1
#
_cell.length_a   1.000
_cell.length_b   1.000
_cell.length_c   1.000
_cell.angle_alpha   90.00
_cell.angle_beta   90.00
_cell.angle_gamma   90.00
#
_symmetry.space_group_name_H-M   'P 1'
#
loop_
_entity.id
_entity.type
_entity.pdbx_description
1 polymer ?
#
loop_
_entity_poly.entity_id
_entity_poly.type
_entity_poly.pdbx_seq_one_letter_code
_entity_poly.pdbx_strand_id
1 'polypeptide(L)'
;MLIFPVLSALLVAVRLTVATTWSPTKFAIVSLVTSPSQCIFFPGGNGTIIELSTTTGPANPAAFNTWTVLSGLDITDAAPNTDIAAIAYTSVVTGTDAVRLVYQAANGSIRTVYHGAVPGEPDWVLDPVVIATVPLGTPLSAFQSGVNGALPQIIAIQYINENGLLTQRFTTSDGINGVWSASVTITT
;
A
#
# COMPACT_ATOMS: atom_id res chain seq x y z
N MET A 1 -29.11 34.83 0.91
CA MET A 1 -29.00 33.91 2.06
C MET A 1 -28.51 32.58 1.51
N LEU A 2 -27.19 32.38 1.47
CA LEU A 2 -26.54 31.18 0.93
C LEU A 2 -26.07 30.35 2.12
N ILE A 3 -26.71 29.19 2.32
CA ILE A 3 -26.32 28.22 3.33
C ILE A 3 -25.31 27.26 2.67
N PHE A 4 -24.19 27.09 3.36
CA PHE A 4 -22.92 26.49 2.95
C PHE A 4 -22.97 25.02 2.47
N PRO A 5 -22.01 24.59 1.63
CA PRO A 5 -21.64 23.19 1.42
C PRO A 5 -20.71 22.73 2.55
N VAL A 6 -21.25 22.54 3.77
CA VAL A 6 -20.48 22.01 4.92
C VAL A 6 -20.90 20.57 5.27
N LEU A 7 -21.97 20.04 4.64
CA LEU A 7 -22.50 18.73 4.99
C LEU A 7 -21.72 17.55 4.38
N SER A 8 -20.98 17.74 3.30
CA SER A 8 -20.25 16.66 2.61
C SER A 8 -18.91 16.33 3.27
N ALA A 9 -18.22 17.34 3.81
CA ALA A 9 -17.00 17.13 4.60
C ALA A 9 -17.32 16.56 5.99
N LEU A 10 -18.50 16.87 6.53
CA LEU A 10 -18.92 16.37 7.83
C LEU A 10 -19.24 14.87 7.79
N LEU A 11 -19.74 14.31 6.69
CA LEU A 11 -20.04 12.87 6.61
C LEU A 11 -18.78 11.99 6.46
N VAL A 12 -17.71 12.51 5.84
CA VAL A 12 -16.39 11.88 5.83
C VAL A 12 -15.70 12.02 7.20
N ALA A 13 -15.91 13.13 7.90
CA ALA A 13 -15.43 13.31 9.27
C ALA A 13 -16.18 12.46 10.31
N VAL A 14 -17.49 12.20 10.12
CA VAL A 14 -18.35 11.47 11.08
C VAL A 14 -18.12 9.95 11.05
N ARG A 15 -17.50 9.38 10.01
CA ARG A 15 -16.98 7.99 10.05
C ARG A 15 -15.51 7.88 10.45
N LEU A 16 -14.77 8.99 10.48
CA LEU A 16 -13.41 9.06 11.01
C LEU A 16 -13.35 9.26 12.53
N THR A 17 -14.48 9.24 13.24
CA THR A 17 -14.53 9.46 14.70
C THR A 17 -14.31 8.17 15.52
N VAL A 18 -14.00 7.03 14.90
CA VAL A 18 -13.79 5.74 15.62
C VAL A 18 -12.30 5.41 15.86
N ALA A 19 -11.34 6.24 15.42
CA ALA A 19 -9.92 5.99 15.67
C ALA A 19 -9.22 7.24 16.22
N THR A 20 -9.38 7.52 17.52
CA THR A 20 -8.66 8.60 18.23
C THR A 20 -7.16 8.36 18.42
N THR A 21 -6.57 7.44 17.63
CA THR A 21 -5.12 7.18 17.58
C THR A 21 -4.54 7.41 16.18
N TRP A 22 -5.30 8.03 15.26
CA TRP A 22 -4.84 8.32 13.91
C TRP A 22 -3.57 9.19 13.93
N SER A 23 -2.46 8.64 13.44
CA SER A 23 -1.29 9.44 13.07
C SER A 23 -1.47 9.88 11.61
N PRO A 24 -1.74 11.17 11.32
CA PRO A 24 -1.98 11.68 9.96
C PRO A 24 -0.81 11.53 8.98
N THR A 25 0.31 10.96 9.42
CA THR A 25 1.59 10.93 8.72
C THR A 25 1.90 9.63 8.00
N LYS A 26 1.06 8.58 8.14
CA LYS A 26 1.37 7.24 7.62
C LYS A 26 0.31 6.78 6.65
N PHE A 27 0.47 7.14 5.39
CA PHE A 27 -0.40 6.73 4.29
C PHE A 27 0.43 6.48 3.03
N ALA A 28 -0.08 5.63 2.15
CA ALA A 28 0.47 5.42 0.81
C ALA A 28 -0.58 5.80 -0.23
N ILE A 29 -0.14 6.42 -1.34
CA ILE A 29 -1.00 6.77 -2.46
C ILE A 29 -0.41 6.13 -3.71
N VAL A 30 -1.26 5.48 -4.50
CA VAL A 30 -0.91 4.96 -5.82
C VAL A 30 -1.92 5.41 -6.85
N SER A 31 -1.46 5.63 -8.07
CA SER A 31 -2.32 5.75 -9.25
C SER A 31 -2.18 4.46 -10.04
N LEU A 32 -3.32 3.86 -10.41
CA LEU A 32 -3.30 2.68 -11.26
C LEU A 32 -2.75 3.06 -12.64
N VAL A 33 -2.13 2.10 -13.31
CA VAL A 33 -1.30 2.36 -14.49
C VAL A 33 -2.17 2.56 -15.72
N THR A 34 -3.14 1.67 -15.90
CA THR A 34 -4.01 1.66 -17.08
C THR A 34 -5.39 2.22 -16.78
N SER A 35 -5.79 2.27 -15.50
CA SER A 35 -7.00 2.94 -15.03
C SER A 35 -6.72 4.34 -14.46
N PRO A 36 -7.58 5.35 -14.69
CA PRO A 36 -7.48 6.67 -14.04
C PRO A 36 -7.82 6.66 -12.53
N SER A 37 -7.91 5.48 -11.91
CA SER A 37 -8.20 5.32 -10.49
C SER A 37 -6.97 5.60 -9.62
N GLN A 38 -7.24 6.17 -8.44
CA GLN A 38 -6.27 6.34 -7.37
C GLN A 38 -6.72 5.54 -6.16
N CYS A 39 -5.76 4.94 -5.47
CA CYS A 39 -5.98 4.29 -4.18
C CYS A 39 -5.13 4.97 -3.12
N ILE A 40 -5.73 5.25 -1.97
CA ILE A 40 -5.07 5.72 -0.75
C ILE A 40 -5.20 4.63 0.30
N PHE A 41 -4.10 4.29 0.94
CA PHE A 41 -4.03 3.30 2.00
C PHE A 41 -3.54 3.94 3.28
N PHE A 42 -4.16 3.59 4.42
CA PHE A 42 -3.70 4.04 5.73
C PHE A 42 -4.03 3.01 6.81
N PRO A 43 -3.24 2.96 7.91
CA PRO A 43 -3.55 2.12 9.04
C PRO A 43 -4.90 2.53 9.65
N GLY A 44 -5.79 1.55 9.82
CA GLY A 44 -7.00 1.67 10.61
C GLY A 44 -6.78 1.35 12.10
N GLY A 45 -7.86 1.37 12.87
CA GLY A 45 -7.86 0.83 14.23
C GLY A 45 -7.73 -0.71 14.24
N ASN A 46 -7.33 -1.29 15.37
CA ASN A 46 -7.26 -2.74 15.60
C ASN A 46 -6.42 -3.53 14.59
N GLY A 47 -5.34 -2.93 14.09
CA GLY A 47 -4.40 -3.60 13.20
C GLY A 47 -4.94 -3.83 11.79
N THR A 48 -5.94 -3.05 11.36
CA THR A 48 -6.51 -3.06 10.01
C THR A 48 -5.82 -2.08 9.07
N ILE A 49 -5.95 -2.26 7.75
CA ILE A 49 -5.57 -1.25 6.75
C ILE A 49 -6.83 -0.86 5.96
N ILE A 50 -7.04 0.44 5.78
CA ILE A 50 -8.20 0.98 5.08
C ILE A 50 -7.77 1.43 3.68
N GLU A 51 -8.54 1.06 2.68
CA GLU A 51 -8.42 1.53 1.30
C GLU A 51 -9.52 2.57 0.99
N LEU A 52 -9.11 3.71 0.45
CA LEU A 52 -10.00 4.64 -0.23
C LEU A 52 -9.65 4.63 -1.71
N SER A 53 -10.66 4.46 -2.57
CA SER A 53 -10.46 4.46 -4.01
C SER A 53 -11.40 5.43 -4.71
N THR A 54 -10.96 5.99 -5.83
CA THR A 54 -11.82 6.73 -6.74
C THR A 54 -12.52 5.76 -7.69
N THR A 55 -13.86 5.72 -7.62
CA THR A 55 -14.66 4.88 -8.52
C THR A 55 -14.55 5.34 -9.97
N THR A 56 -14.57 4.35 -10.86
CA THR A 56 -14.24 4.40 -12.27
C THR A 56 -15.06 5.40 -13.10
N GLY A 57 -14.35 6.13 -13.95
CA GLY A 57 -14.84 6.98 -15.04
C GLY A 57 -13.64 7.56 -15.81
N PRO A 58 -13.78 8.00 -17.08
CA PRO A 58 -12.68 8.68 -17.78
C PRO A 58 -12.19 9.83 -16.91
N ALA A 59 -10.86 10.01 -16.83
CA ALA A 59 -10.18 10.97 -15.95
C ALA A 59 -10.91 12.33 -15.91
N ASN A 60 -11.77 12.49 -14.91
CA ASN A 60 -12.55 13.69 -14.70
C ASN A 60 -12.09 14.28 -13.37
N PRO A 61 -11.49 15.48 -13.33
CA PRO A 61 -11.14 16.18 -12.10
C PRO A 61 -12.26 16.16 -11.04
N ALA A 62 -13.53 16.16 -11.47
CA ALA A 62 -14.68 16.09 -10.58
C ALA A 62 -14.93 14.70 -9.95
N ALA A 63 -14.48 13.60 -10.56
CA ALA A 63 -14.59 12.23 -10.03
C ALA A 63 -13.57 11.96 -8.91
N PHE A 64 -12.49 12.76 -8.81
CA PHE A 64 -11.59 12.74 -7.65
C PHE A 64 -12.24 13.31 -6.37
N ASN A 65 -13.44 13.90 -6.47
CA ASN A 65 -14.20 14.37 -5.31
C ASN A 65 -15.08 13.27 -4.70
N THR A 66 -15.17 12.09 -5.31
CA THR A 66 -15.95 10.96 -4.80
C THR A 66 -15.02 9.82 -4.42
N TRP A 67 -14.65 9.79 -3.13
CA TRP A 67 -13.92 8.67 -2.53
C TRP A 67 -14.91 7.65 -2.00
N THR A 68 -14.80 6.41 -2.45
CA THR A 68 -15.51 5.29 -1.85
C THR A 68 -14.56 4.54 -0.94
N VAL A 69 -15.02 4.26 0.28
CA VAL A 69 -14.42 3.23 1.11
C VAL A 69 -14.80 1.91 0.45
N LEU A 70 -13.87 1.35 -0.32
CA LEU A 70 -13.94 -0.06 -0.67
C LEU A 70 -13.66 -0.80 0.65
N SER A 71 -14.47 -1.81 0.98
CA SER A 71 -14.43 -2.53 2.24
C SER A 71 -12.99 -2.71 2.74
N GLY A 72 -12.77 -2.33 4.02
CA GLY A 72 -11.46 -2.34 4.65
C GLY A 72 -10.70 -3.61 4.32
N LEU A 73 -9.46 -3.43 3.91
CA LEU A 73 -8.56 -4.51 3.61
C LEU A 73 -8.30 -5.22 4.95
N ASP A 74 -8.87 -6.41 5.13
CA ASP A 74 -8.76 -7.21 6.38
C ASP A 74 -7.35 -7.82 6.53
N ILE A 75 -6.31 -6.99 6.45
CA ILE A 75 -5.03 -7.27 7.08
C ILE A 75 -5.28 -7.07 8.56
N THR A 76 -5.39 -8.14 9.36
CA THR A 76 -5.71 -8.03 10.79
C THR A 76 -4.47 -8.02 11.69
N ASP A 77 -3.28 -8.15 11.11
CA ASP A 77 -2.02 -8.24 11.83
C ASP A 77 -1.13 -7.00 11.66
N ALA A 78 -1.60 -5.93 11.01
CA ALA A 78 -0.82 -4.72 10.87
C ALA A 78 -0.50 -4.13 12.25
N ALA A 79 0.74 -3.67 12.44
CA ALA A 79 1.09 -2.99 13.68
C ALA A 79 0.25 -1.69 13.81
N PRO A 80 -0.22 -1.34 15.02
CA PRO A 80 -0.84 -0.04 15.24
C PRO A 80 0.11 1.07 14.81
N ASN A 81 -0.39 2.04 14.04
CA ASN A 81 0.41 3.15 13.49
C ASN A 81 1.64 2.66 12.69
N THR A 82 1.53 1.52 12.02
CA THR A 82 2.55 1.04 11.08
C THR A 82 2.79 2.04 9.95
N ASP A 83 4.01 2.11 9.44
CA ASP A 83 4.23 2.79 8.17
C ASP A 83 3.72 1.91 7.03
N ILE A 84 3.28 2.52 5.94
CA ILE A 84 2.74 1.81 4.78
C ILE A 84 3.42 2.35 3.54
N ALA A 85 3.92 1.44 2.70
CA ALA A 85 4.31 1.75 1.34
C ALA A 85 3.41 1.00 0.37
N ALA A 86 3.13 1.59 -0.79
CA ALA A 86 2.35 0.94 -1.83
C ALA A 86 2.91 1.28 -3.19
N ILE A 87 2.75 0.36 -4.13
CA ILE A 87 3.10 0.54 -5.53
C ILE A 87 2.00 -0.03 -6.40
N ALA A 88 1.67 0.67 -7.49
CA ALA A 88 0.84 0.16 -8.56
C ALA A 88 1.72 -0.15 -9.78
N TYR A 89 1.42 -1.24 -10.45
CA TYR A 89 2.15 -1.72 -11.62
C TYR A 89 1.20 -2.54 -12.50
N THR A 90 1.58 -2.82 -13.73
CA THR A 90 0.89 -3.79 -14.58
C THR A 90 1.57 -5.13 -14.37
N SER A 91 0.83 -6.13 -13.90
CA SER A 91 1.35 -7.48 -13.67
C SER A 91 1.79 -8.10 -14.99
N VAL A 92 2.98 -8.71 -15.02
CA VAL A 92 3.46 -9.45 -16.19
C VAL A 92 2.76 -10.80 -16.32
N VAL A 93 2.16 -11.30 -15.24
CA VAL A 93 1.45 -12.58 -15.19
C VAL A 93 0.00 -12.43 -15.65
N THR A 94 -0.74 -11.45 -15.12
CA THR A 94 -2.17 -11.28 -15.43
C THR A 94 -2.44 -10.26 -16.53
N GLY A 95 -1.50 -9.37 -16.81
CA GLY A 95 -1.65 -8.27 -17.79
C GLY A 95 -2.59 -7.15 -17.31
N THR A 96 -2.99 -7.14 -16.03
CA THR A 96 -3.89 -6.14 -15.44
C THR A 96 -3.16 -5.22 -14.48
N ASP A 97 -3.82 -4.11 -14.13
CA ASP A 97 -3.37 -3.27 -13.02
C ASP A 97 -3.32 -4.11 -11.74
N ALA A 98 -2.19 -4.03 -11.05
CA ALA A 98 -1.91 -4.69 -9.81
C ALA A 98 -1.39 -3.66 -8.79
N VAL A 99 -1.66 -3.94 -7.52
CA VAL A 99 -1.14 -3.14 -6.41
C VAL A 99 -0.45 -4.07 -5.44
N ARG A 100 0.72 -3.64 -4.94
CA ARG A 100 1.39 -4.27 -3.80
C ARG A 100 1.45 -3.27 -2.66
N LEU A 101 0.90 -3.66 -1.51
CA LEU A 101 1.14 -2.96 -0.25
C LEU A 101 2.27 -3.64 0.51
N VAL A 102 3.04 -2.82 1.20
CA VAL A 102 4.05 -3.21 2.18
C VAL A 102 3.69 -2.57 3.51
N TYR A 103 3.63 -3.39 4.55
CA TYR A 103 3.31 -2.95 5.89
C TYR A 103 4.16 -3.72 6.90
N GLN A 104 4.31 -3.14 8.09
CA GLN A 104 4.86 -3.86 9.23
C GLN A 104 3.73 -4.44 10.08
N ALA A 105 3.79 -5.75 10.34
CA ALA A 105 2.90 -6.48 11.23
C ALA A 105 3.26 -6.24 12.70
N ALA A 106 2.32 -6.51 13.61
CA ALA A 106 2.45 -6.26 15.06
C ALA A 106 3.61 -7.04 15.72
N ASN A 107 4.06 -8.13 15.09
CA ASN A 107 5.24 -8.90 15.51
C ASN A 107 6.58 -8.34 14.98
N GLY A 108 6.57 -7.19 14.31
CA GLY A 108 7.75 -6.54 13.72
C GLY A 108 8.09 -7.02 12.31
N SER A 109 7.39 -8.02 11.78
CA SER A 109 7.64 -8.52 10.43
C SER A 109 7.18 -7.54 9.36
N ILE A 110 8.02 -7.27 8.36
CA ILE A 110 7.63 -6.59 7.12
C ILE A 110 6.99 -7.62 6.21
N ARG A 111 5.74 -7.36 5.80
CA ARG A 111 4.91 -8.24 4.97
C ARG A 111 4.36 -7.49 3.78
N THR A 112 3.88 -8.24 2.79
CA THR A 112 3.27 -7.68 1.59
C THR A 112 1.93 -8.34 1.30
N VAL A 113 0.99 -7.56 0.74
CA VAL A 113 -0.23 -8.08 0.12
C VAL A 113 -0.34 -7.58 -1.31
N TYR A 114 -1.14 -8.27 -2.10
CA TYR A 114 -1.32 -8.06 -3.53
C TYR A 114 -2.77 -7.97 -3.91
N HIS A 115 -3.06 -7.15 -4.91
CA HIS A 115 -4.32 -7.20 -5.63
C HIS A 115 -4.03 -7.17 -7.13
N GLY A 116 -4.78 -7.94 -7.92
CA GLY A 116 -4.64 -7.98 -9.39
C GLY A 116 -3.41 -8.69 -9.96
N ALA A 117 -2.50 -9.19 -9.11
CA ALA A 117 -1.26 -9.87 -9.51
C ALA A 117 -1.37 -11.41 -9.62
N VAL A 118 -2.42 -12.00 -9.05
CA VAL A 118 -2.60 -13.46 -9.01
C VAL A 118 -3.79 -13.84 -9.90
N PRO A 119 -3.61 -14.75 -10.89
CA PRO A 119 -4.70 -15.18 -11.76
C PRO A 119 -5.88 -15.77 -10.97
N GLY A 120 -7.07 -15.20 -11.18
CA GLY A 120 -8.31 -15.72 -10.59
C GLY A 120 -8.60 -15.28 -9.16
N GLU A 121 -7.74 -14.46 -8.55
CA GLU A 121 -7.97 -13.90 -7.21
C GLU A 121 -8.50 -12.46 -7.33
N PRO A 122 -9.80 -12.24 -7.05
CA PRO A 122 -10.41 -10.91 -7.13
C PRO A 122 -10.10 -10.04 -5.90
N ASP A 123 -9.59 -10.64 -4.83
CA ASP A 123 -9.36 -10.00 -3.54
C ASP A 123 -7.87 -9.83 -3.22
N TRP A 124 -7.60 -9.18 -2.09
CA TRP A 124 -6.23 -9.00 -1.59
C TRP A 124 -5.63 -10.32 -1.10
N VAL A 125 -4.47 -10.69 -1.66
CA VAL A 125 -3.74 -11.92 -1.35
C VAL A 125 -2.50 -11.59 -0.53
N LEU A 126 -2.30 -12.30 0.57
CA LEU A 126 -1.11 -12.18 1.42
C LEU A 126 0.10 -12.90 0.84
N ASP A 127 1.24 -12.22 0.77
CA ASP A 127 2.51 -12.89 0.47
C ASP A 127 2.89 -13.82 1.63
N PRO A 128 3.09 -15.12 1.39
CA PRO A 128 3.64 -16.01 2.41
C PRO A 128 5.08 -15.62 2.81
N VAL A 129 5.80 -14.87 1.98
CA VAL A 129 7.18 -14.49 2.25
C VAL A 129 7.25 -13.29 3.20
N VAL A 130 7.97 -13.47 4.31
CA VAL A 130 8.36 -12.37 5.21
C VAL A 130 9.61 -11.68 4.66
N ILE A 131 9.52 -10.36 4.48
CA ILE A 131 10.60 -9.53 3.93
C ILE A 131 11.69 -9.27 4.97
N ALA A 132 11.33 -9.06 6.23
CA ALA A 132 12.29 -8.91 7.33
C ALA A 132 11.52 -8.93 8.66
N THR A 133 12.23 -8.96 9.78
CA THR A 133 11.69 -8.58 11.08
C THR A 133 12.54 -7.45 11.61
N VAL A 134 11.92 -6.31 11.89
CA VAL A 134 12.61 -5.05 12.27
C VAL A 134 11.89 -4.38 13.45
N PRO A 135 12.51 -3.41 14.14
CA PRO A 135 11.85 -2.66 15.21
C PRO A 135 10.53 -2.03 14.77
N LEU A 136 9.53 -2.02 15.66
CA LEU A 136 8.22 -1.43 15.36
C LEU A 136 8.33 0.06 15.04
N GLY A 137 7.60 0.50 14.02
CA GLY A 137 7.59 1.89 13.57
C GLY A 137 8.71 2.24 12.60
N THR A 138 9.49 1.27 12.12
CA THR A 138 10.47 1.45 11.04
C THR A 138 9.82 2.09 9.81
N PRO A 139 10.39 3.17 9.25
CA PRO A 139 9.92 3.74 8.00
C PRO A 139 10.04 2.75 6.83
N LEU A 140 9.05 2.75 5.94
CA LEU A 140 9.00 1.87 4.77
C LEU A 140 8.94 2.68 3.48
N SER A 141 9.62 2.21 2.45
CA SER A 141 9.39 2.67 1.07
C SER A 141 9.38 1.47 0.13
N ALA A 142 8.68 1.63 -1.01
CA ALA A 142 8.69 0.64 -2.07
C ALA A 142 8.64 1.33 -3.43
N PHE A 143 9.35 0.77 -4.40
CA PHE A 143 9.30 1.23 -5.79
C PHE A 143 9.47 0.07 -6.75
N GLN A 144 8.90 0.21 -7.95
CA GLN A 144 9.16 -0.69 -9.06
C GLN A 144 10.38 -0.20 -9.84
N SER A 145 11.24 -1.14 -10.24
CA SER A 145 12.27 -0.95 -11.24
C SER A 145 11.99 -1.82 -12.47
N GLY A 146 12.32 -1.30 -13.65
CA GLY A 146 12.08 -1.95 -14.94
C GLY A 146 10.92 -1.33 -15.73
N VAL A 147 10.67 -1.87 -16.91
CA VAL A 147 9.57 -1.44 -17.78
C VAL A 147 8.27 -2.04 -17.24
N ASN A 148 7.25 -1.22 -17.11
CA ASN A 148 5.98 -1.67 -16.59
C ASN A 148 5.29 -2.66 -17.54
N GLY A 149 4.79 -3.77 -17.00
CA GLY A 149 4.21 -4.86 -17.80
C GLY A 149 5.23 -5.65 -18.63
N ALA A 150 6.53 -5.54 -18.35
CA ALA A 150 7.57 -6.30 -19.05
C ALA A 150 8.64 -6.86 -18.09
N LEU A 151 9.22 -8.00 -18.47
CA LEU A 151 10.30 -8.61 -17.73
C LEU A 151 11.67 -7.97 -18.06
N PRO A 152 12.58 -7.82 -17.08
CA PRO A 152 12.39 -8.10 -15.66
C PRO A 152 11.61 -6.96 -14.97
N GLN A 153 10.57 -7.32 -14.20
CA GLN A 153 9.83 -6.40 -13.35
C GLN A 153 10.20 -6.68 -11.89
N ILE A 154 10.90 -5.72 -11.28
CA ILE A 154 11.49 -5.88 -9.94
C ILE A 154 10.84 -4.88 -9.00
N ILE A 155 10.51 -5.34 -7.79
CA ILE A 155 10.05 -4.48 -6.71
C ILE A 155 11.16 -4.40 -5.68
N ALA A 156 11.56 -3.18 -5.35
CA ALA A 156 12.49 -2.87 -4.29
C ALA A 156 11.72 -2.34 -3.08
N ILE A 157 11.97 -2.92 -1.91
CA ILE A 157 11.42 -2.52 -0.62
C ILE A 157 12.57 -2.03 0.23
N GLN A 158 12.50 -0.82 0.76
CA GLN A 158 13.52 -0.24 1.63
C GLN A 158 12.98 -0.04 3.04
N TYR A 159 13.83 -0.29 4.02
CA TYR A 159 13.50 -0.18 5.44
C TYR A 159 14.77 0.03 6.27
N ILE A 160 14.61 0.48 7.52
CA ILE A 160 15.70 0.53 8.50
C ILE A 160 15.73 -0.78 9.28
N ASN A 161 16.86 -1.50 9.23
CA ASN A 161 17.01 -2.78 9.92
C ASN A 161 17.28 -2.60 11.43
N GLU A 162 17.43 -3.71 12.16
CA GLU A 162 17.69 -3.72 13.60
C GLU A 162 19.00 -3.01 14.01
N ASN A 163 19.93 -2.82 13.08
CA ASN A 163 21.19 -2.13 13.29
C ASN A 163 21.13 -0.64 12.93
N GLY A 164 19.94 -0.12 12.58
CA GLY A 164 19.77 1.27 12.17
C GLY A 164 20.25 1.57 10.75
N LEU A 165 20.52 0.54 9.93
CA LEU A 165 21.00 0.70 8.56
C LEU A 165 19.85 0.64 7.56
N LEU A 166 19.91 1.50 6.54
CA LEU A 166 19.03 1.37 5.37
C LEU A 166 19.32 0.04 4.67
N THR A 167 18.28 -0.79 4.55
CA THR A 167 18.35 -2.10 3.90
C THR A 167 17.35 -2.13 2.77
N GLN A 168 17.74 -2.74 1.65
CA GLN A 168 16.86 -2.91 0.49
C GLN A 168 16.68 -4.39 0.17
N ARG A 169 15.45 -4.80 -0.06
CA ARG A 169 15.11 -6.16 -0.47
C ARG A 169 14.40 -6.13 -1.81
N PHE A 170 14.85 -7.00 -2.71
CA PHE A 170 14.27 -7.14 -4.03
C PHE A 170 13.40 -8.39 -4.09
N THR A 171 12.31 -8.29 -4.82
CA THR A 171 11.33 -9.35 -5.03
C THR A 171 10.75 -9.19 -6.44
N THR A 172 10.41 -10.31 -7.08
CA THR A 172 9.72 -10.29 -8.37
C THR A 172 8.32 -9.72 -8.18
N SER A 173 7.80 -9.01 -9.18
CA SER A 173 6.54 -8.27 -9.06
C SER A 173 5.32 -9.12 -8.73
N ASP A 174 5.26 -10.36 -9.20
CA ASP A 174 4.08 -11.23 -9.08
C ASP A 174 4.29 -12.44 -8.15
N GLY A 175 5.26 -12.37 -7.22
CA GLY A 175 5.48 -13.44 -6.23
C GLY A 175 6.05 -14.75 -6.80
N ILE A 176 6.30 -14.81 -8.10
CA ILE A 176 6.89 -15.99 -8.75
C ILE A 176 8.41 -15.94 -8.55
N ASN A 177 8.89 -16.70 -7.56
CA ASN A 177 10.26 -17.19 -7.36
C ASN A 177 11.41 -16.20 -7.61
N GLY A 178 11.89 -15.57 -6.53
CA GLY A 178 13.18 -14.89 -6.50
C GLY A 178 13.20 -13.74 -5.51
N VAL A 179 13.44 -14.05 -4.23
CA VAL A 179 13.71 -13.02 -3.23
C VAL A 179 15.20 -12.96 -3.00
N TRP A 180 15.75 -11.77 -3.20
CA TRP A 180 17.16 -11.48 -3.23
C TRP A 180 17.36 -10.20 -2.43
N SER A 181 18.21 -10.26 -1.42
CA SER A 181 18.47 -9.14 -0.51
C SER A 181 19.79 -8.50 -0.87
N ALA A 182 19.82 -7.17 -0.94
CA ALA A 182 21.06 -6.41 -1.01
C ALA A 182 21.02 -5.31 0.05
N SER A 183 21.86 -5.41 1.06
CA SER A 183 22.00 -4.36 2.06
C SER A 183 22.88 -3.25 1.51
N VAL A 184 22.43 -2.00 1.59
CA VAL A 184 23.21 -0.83 1.20
C VAL A 184 23.57 -0.06 2.46
N THR A 185 24.82 -0.16 2.90
CA THR A 185 25.29 0.67 4.01
C THR A 185 25.54 2.09 3.51
N ILE A 186 24.71 3.04 3.94
CA ILE A 186 25.01 4.47 3.76
C ILE A 186 25.89 4.88 4.94
N THR A 187 27.19 5.05 4.70
CA THR A 187 28.09 5.71 5.66
C THR A 187 28.10 7.20 5.35
N THR A 188 27.70 8.03 6.31
CA THR A 188 27.83 9.50 6.25
C THR A 188 29.26 9.94 6.51
#